data_AF-A0A947G5F6-F1
#
_entry.id   AF-A0A947G5F6-F1
#
_cell.length_a   1.000
_cell.length_b   1.000
_cell.length_c   1.000
_cell.angle_alpha   90.00
_cell.angle_beta   90.00
_cell.angle_gamma   90.00
#
_symmetry.space_group_name_H-M   'P 1'
#
loop_
_entity.id
_entity.type
_entity.pdbx_description
1 polymer ?
#
loop_
_entity_poly.entity_id
_entity_poly.type
_entity_poly.pdbx_seq_one_letter_code
_entity_poly.pdbx_strand_id
1 'polypeptide(L)'
;MKRILQIAIHGSLAMTLACGGWSGDGDSKNDSFGGSQAKADGKYSECQLAEVLKFVNESETTRSKLRGLDIRPEAVDGIVEHRNGPDGDLGTGDDDIYDSLEELDAVDFVGPVTLDRLVAPILERCEIDLETRPFITADTFAGTTGGGFTRDEVELEATMTVTGTTGAMLREILTDTDGDGDSNFQKIARVRLMEAFSYGFDVDEMPWNRSSHRLRESLPFIPLTIEFGRYEPDEDDGRRELSLGTDVMDDTYYDSFDYRLLGAKNLLRGRVRWDNAESVRRLLIAAKFNSGVDDNGIKRAAKIDVRTEGGTHKDDLDNDVRRGQVEWTGRVTPIEPIRELYQRLMEEGGLPNIGNHDDVLILDPKIHLRSTRRRYHLDLVSSSEMRSFYAHGKDRIADIRDQLQAALDSGSLTAAAASEAQSLIDEANVLIDDSKVDALAKAELGNFAAFELPNELASTATSQKRLDNNRFVADTVSELFHSFGDRTLAVVDDVSGTDGDGDDDFMEAFVTWRKSLDSGVSLHRTHRAFAEAFERLDEDRSAELANFADFIAARAADGDDDFEDLGAPTEAIWVELGRQLHREDLQEAARQIEAAGSMARALWFDQARAFHVPASSRPFGNFMIDTMD
;
A
#
# COMPACT_ATOMS: atom_id res chain seq x y z
N MET A 1 -22.62 -53.41 -28.03
CA MET A 1 -22.83 -53.71 -29.46
C MET A 1 -21.93 -52.80 -30.28
N LYS A 2 -21.12 -53.39 -31.19
CA LYS A 2 -20.22 -52.80 -32.22
C LYS A 2 -19.02 -51.99 -31.68
N ARG A 3 -17.76 -52.47 -31.60
CA ARG A 3 -16.77 -53.10 -32.54
C ARG A 3 -16.17 -52.18 -33.63
N ILE A 4 -14.83 -52.03 -33.52
CA ILE A 4 -13.77 -51.97 -34.56
C ILE A 4 -13.57 -50.57 -35.22
N LEU A 5 -12.38 -49.94 -35.17
CA LEU A 5 -11.17 -50.32 -35.94
C LEU A 5 -9.86 -49.79 -35.31
N GLN A 6 -8.88 -50.69 -35.16
CA GLN A 6 -7.46 -50.40 -34.90
C GLN A 6 -6.76 -49.97 -36.19
N ILE A 7 -5.93 -48.92 -36.14
CA ILE A 7 -4.73 -48.81 -36.97
C ILE A 7 -3.57 -48.48 -36.02
N ALA A 8 -2.64 -49.42 -35.93
CA ALA A 8 -1.37 -49.30 -35.23
C ALA A 8 -0.35 -48.63 -36.16
N ILE A 9 0.33 -47.59 -35.67
CA ILE A 9 1.66 -47.21 -36.14
C ILE A 9 2.52 -47.11 -34.88
N HIS A 10 3.16 -48.23 -34.52
CA HIS A 10 4.29 -48.23 -33.60
C HIS A 10 5.53 -47.81 -34.39
N GLY A 11 5.91 -46.55 -34.24
CA GLY A 11 7.22 -46.04 -34.63
C GLY A 11 8.02 -45.70 -33.37
N SER A 12 8.51 -46.72 -32.66
CA SER A 12 9.50 -46.52 -31.59
C SER A 12 10.83 -46.11 -32.23
N LEU A 13 11.05 -44.80 -32.36
CA LEU A 13 12.37 -44.25 -32.64
C LEU A 13 13.15 -44.27 -31.32
N ALA A 14 13.88 -45.37 -31.08
CA ALA A 14 14.87 -45.43 -30.01
C ALA A 14 16.04 -44.50 -30.39
N MET A 15 16.02 -43.25 -29.90
CA MET A 15 17.23 -42.43 -29.84
C MET A 15 18.19 -43.10 -28.87
N THR A 16 19.22 -43.72 -29.42
CA THR A 16 20.42 -44.09 -28.68
C THR A 16 21.12 -42.79 -28.29
N LEU A 17 20.95 -42.36 -27.03
CA LEU A 17 21.83 -41.39 -26.39
C LEU A 17 23.23 -42.01 -26.34
N ALA A 18 24.02 -41.76 -27.37
CA ALA A 18 25.45 -41.95 -27.30
C ALA A 18 25.97 -40.97 -26.24
N CYS A 19 26.48 -41.48 -25.12
CA CYS A 19 27.33 -40.70 -24.24
C CYS A 19 28.51 -40.24 -25.09
N GLY A 20 28.55 -38.95 -25.44
CA GLY A 20 29.71 -38.32 -26.05
C GLY A 20 30.87 -38.48 -25.09
N GLY A 21 31.72 -39.47 -25.35
CA GLY A 21 32.99 -39.60 -24.65
C GLY A 21 33.86 -38.43 -25.06
N TRP A 22 34.40 -37.73 -24.06
CA TRP A 22 35.34 -36.63 -24.24
C TRP A 22 36.41 -37.00 -25.28
N SER A 23 36.57 -36.15 -26.30
CA SER A 23 37.37 -36.46 -27.50
C SER A 23 38.89 -36.35 -27.33
N GLY A 24 39.38 -36.03 -26.12
CA GLY A 24 40.79 -36.07 -25.74
C GLY A 24 41.57 -34.75 -25.93
N ASP A 25 41.01 -33.78 -26.65
CA ASP A 25 41.55 -32.43 -26.77
C ASP A 25 40.88 -31.52 -25.73
N GLY A 26 41.60 -31.20 -24.66
CA GLY A 26 41.13 -30.32 -23.59
C GLY A 26 42.29 -29.60 -22.91
N ASP A 27 41.95 -28.55 -22.18
CA ASP A 27 42.93 -27.72 -21.49
C ASP A 27 43.66 -28.50 -20.38
N SER A 28 44.92 -28.16 -20.17
CA SER A 28 45.72 -28.59 -19.03
C SER A 28 45.25 -27.89 -17.75
N LYS A 29 45.64 -28.41 -16.57
CA LYS A 29 45.16 -27.90 -15.28
C LYS A 29 45.36 -26.40 -15.09
N ASN A 30 46.49 -25.90 -15.57
CA ASN A 30 46.91 -24.50 -15.38
C ASN A 30 46.93 -23.73 -16.70
N ASP A 31 46.21 -24.20 -17.73
CA ASP A 31 46.01 -23.40 -18.93
C ASP A 31 45.13 -22.21 -18.59
N SER A 32 45.38 -21.09 -19.25
CA SER A 32 44.64 -19.85 -19.06
C SER A 32 44.33 -19.27 -20.43
N PHE A 33 43.12 -18.77 -20.59
CA PHE A 33 42.68 -18.00 -21.75
C PHE A 33 42.96 -16.49 -21.57
N GLY A 34 43.47 -16.06 -20.42
CA GLY A 34 43.98 -14.72 -20.16
C GLY A 34 42.96 -13.75 -19.53
N GLY A 35 41.87 -14.24 -18.94
CA GLY A 35 40.84 -13.40 -18.31
C GLY A 35 40.31 -12.30 -19.23
N SER A 36 40.27 -11.05 -18.77
CA SER A 36 39.87 -9.89 -19.58
C SER A 36 40.77 -9.63 -20.79
N GLN A 37 42.01 -10.16 -20.81
CA GLN A 37 42.92 -10.02 -21.95
C GLN A 37 42.58 -10.97 -23.09
N ALA A 38 41.60 -11.87 -22.93
CA ALA A 38 41.10 -12.73 -24.02
C ALA A 38 40.55 -11.94 -25.22
N LYS A 39 40.23 -10.65 -25.03
CA LYS A 39 39.85 -9.73 -26.12
C LYS A 39 41.05 -9.22 -26.93
N ALA A 40 42.26 -9.23 -26.35
CA ALA A 40 43.44 -8.56 -26.91
C ALA A 40 43.98 -9.23 -28.19
N ASP A 41 43.69 -10.52 -28.40
CA ASP A 41 44.04 -11.25 -29.61
C ASP A 41 43.02 -11.06 -30.75
N GLY A 42 41.89 -10.39 -30.47
CA GLY A 42 40.80 -10.14 -31.40
C GLY A 42 39.98 -11.37 -31.79
N LYS A 43 40.18 -12.51 -31.13
CA LYS A 43 39.48 -13.77 -31.43
C LYS A 43 38.00 -13.71 -31.01
N TYR A 44 37.72 -13.08 -29.86
CA TYR A 44 36.37 -12.94 -29.34
C TYR A 44 35.94 -11.47 -29.25
N SER A 45 34.67 -11.21 -29.53
CA SER A 45 34.05 -9.91 -29.31
C SER A 45 33.74 -9.68 -27.83
N GLU A 46 33.54 -8.42 -27.46
CA GLU A 46 33.13 -8.05 -26.10
C GLU A 46 31.79 -8.68 -25.72
N CYS A 47 30.85 -8.79 -26.67
CA CYS A 47 29.59 -9.48 -26.45
C CYS A 47 29.80 -10.96 -26.12
N GLN A 48 30.64 -11.66 -26.89
CA GLN A 48 30.85 -13.10 -26.73
C GLN A 48 31.41 -13.40 -25.33
N LEU A 49 32.39 -12.62 -24.89
CA LEU A 49 32.98 -12.79 -23.57
C LEU A 49 32.00 -12.45 -22.43
N ALA A 50 31.18 -11.42 -22.59
CA ALA A 50 30.13 -11.09 -21.62
C ALA A 50 29.04 -12.19 -21.54
N GLU A 51 28.66 -12.78 -22.68
CA GLU A 51 27.68 -13.88 -22.71
C GLU A 51 28.24 -15.19 -22.16
N VAL A 52 29.55 -15.44 -22.25
CA VAL A 52 30.16 -16.59 -21.58
C VAL A 52 29.94 -16.51 -20.07
N LEU A 53 30.18 -15.34 -19.45
CA LEU A 53 29.95 -15.17 -18.00
C LEU A 53 28.48 -15.40 -17.63
N LYS A 54 27.54 -14.82 -18.40
CA LYS A 54 26.11 -15.07 -18.16
C LYS A 54 25.78 -16.55 -18.33
N PHE A 55 26.26 -17.17 -19.41
CA PHE A 55 26.01 -18.56 -19.71
C PHE A 55 26.46 -19.48 -18.59
N VAL A 56 27.65 -19.28 -18.00
CA VAL A 56 28.10 -20.14 -16.88
C VAL A 56 27.29 -19.90 -15.60
N ASN A 57 26.80 -18.67 -15.37
CA ASN A 57 25.97 -18.33 -14.21
C ASN A 57 24.49 -18.72 -14.35
N GLU A 58 24.00 -19.02 -15.55
CA GLU A 58 22.61 -19.41 -15.79
C GLU A 58 22.21 -20.70 -15.06
N SER A 59 21.00 -20.71 -14.49
CA SER A 59 20.45 -21.90 -13.82
C SER A 59 20.22 -23.08 -14.75
N GLU A 60 20.01 -22.82 -16.04
CA GLU A 60 19.91 -23.85 -17.06
C GLU A 60 21.28 -24.44 -17.44
N THR A 61 22.39 -23.79 -17.08
CA THR A 61 23.75 -24.28 -17.34
C THR A 61 24.14 -25.30 -16.29
N THR A 62 23.58 -26.49 -16.47
CA THR A 62 23.82 -27.66 -15.64
C THR A 62 25.10 -28.39 -16.05
N ARG A 63 25.63 -29.25 -15.16
CA ARG A 63 26.72 -30.18 -15.49
C ARG A 63 26.45 -30.96 -16.78
N SER A 64 25.19 -31.36 -17.00
CA SER A 64 24.79 -32.07 -18.22
C SER A 64 24.89 -31.19 -19.47
N LYS A 65 24.48 -29.92 -19.39
CA LYS A 65 24.58 -28.97 -20.51
C LYS A 65 26.04 -28.72 -20.87
N LEU A 66 26.89 -28.46 -19.87
CA LEU A 66 28.33 -28.23 -20.07
C LEU A 66 29.07 -29.47 -20.63
N ARG A 67 28.77 -30.68 -20.13
CA ARG A 67 29.32 -31.93 -20.70
C ARG A 67 28.88 -32.15 -22.15
N GLY A 68 27.68 -31.69 -22.51
CA GLY A 68 27.19 -31.70 -23.89
C GLY A 68 28.01 -30.84 -24.87
N LEU A 69 28.81 -29.90 -24.35
CA LEU A 69 29.72 -29.05 -25.12
C LEU A 69 31.11 -29.68 -25.33
N ASP A 70 31.29 -30.95 -24.96
CA ASP A 70 32.59 -31.65 -24.96
C ASP A 70 33.64 -30.99 -24.04
N ILE A 71 33.21 -30.25 -23.01
CA ILE A 71 34.09 -29.69 -21.98
C ILE A 71 34.59 -30.81 -21.08
N ARG A 72 35.84 -30.71 -20.66
CA ARG A 72 36.49 -31.70 -19.80
C ARG A 72 35.72 -31.86 -18.47
N PRO A 73 35.44 -33.08 -17.98
CA PRO A 73 34.63 -33.28 -16.77
C PRO A 73 35.10 -32.49 -15.56
N GLU A 74 36.41 -32.39 -15.34
CA GLU A 74 36.99 -31.65 -14.22
C GLU A 74 36.72 -30.14 -14.31
N ALA A 75 36.77 -29.55 -15.51
CA ALA A 75 36.39 -28.15 -15.72
C ALA A 75 34.89 -27.95 -15.49
N VAL A 76 34.05 -28.89 -15.95
CA VAL A 76 32.59 -28.82 -15.71
C VAL A 76 32.27 -28.86 -14.23
N ASP A 77 32.89 -29.77 -13.50
CA ASP A 77 32.64 -29.93 -12.06
C ASP A 77 33.16 -28.69 -11.30
N GLY A 78 34.36 -28.18 -11.65
CA GLY A 78 34.89 -26.94 -11.09
C GLY A 78 34.01 -25.71 -11.35
N ILE A 79 33.48 -25.56 -12.58
CA ILE A 79 32.59 -24.44 -12.92
C ILE A 79 31.32 -24.45 -12.07
N VAL A 80 30.70 -25.63 -11.91
CA VAL A 80 29.43 -25.74 -11.17
C VAL A 80 29.64 -25.70 -9.66
N GLU A 81 30.72 -26.29 -9.14
CA GLU A 81 31.05 -26.27 -7.71
C GLU A 81 31.41 -24.86 -7.21
N HIS A 82 32.11 -24.07 -8.02
CA HIS A 82 32.35 -22.66 -7.72
C HIS A 82 31.02 -21.91 -7.65
N ARG A 83 30.23 -21.92 -8.74
CA ARG A 83 28.97 -21.18 -8.84
C ARG A 83 27.97 -21.52 -7.72
N ASN A 84 27.77 -22.81 -7.45
CA ASN A 84 26.74 -23.28 -6.51
C ASN A 84 27.21 -23.27 -5.05
N GLY A 85 28.43 -22.82 -4.76
CA GLY A 85 28.94 -22.79 -3.39
C GLY A 85 29.07 -24.16 -2.70
N PRO A 86 29.41 -24.15 -1.38
CA PRO A 86 29.61 -25.36 -0.59
C PRO A 86 28.43 -26.32 -0.47
N ASP A 87 27.18 -25.84 -0.50
CA ASP A 87 26.00 -26.72 -0.42
C ASP A 87 25.68 -27.43 -1.74
N GLY A 88 26.17 -26.90 -2.86
CA GLY A 88 26.05 -27.45 -4.20
C GLY A 88 24.68 -27.25 -4.86
N ASP A 89 23.77 -26.55 -4.18
CA ASP A 89 22.41 -26.26 -4.65
C ASP A 89 22.34 -24.83 -5.16
N LEU A 90 22.00 -24.65 -6.44
CA LEU A 90 21.90 -23.30 -7.02
C LEU A 90 20.67 -22.54 -6.48
N GLY A 91 20.84 -21.26 -6.18
CA GLY A 91 19.81 -20.33 -5.70
C GLY A 91 19.81 -20.17 -4.18
N THR A 92 20.87 -20.61 -3.51
CA THR A 92 21.04 -20.53 -2.05
C THR A 92 21.94 -19.34 -1.69
N GLY A 93 22.05 -19.04 -0.39
CA GLY A 93 22.77 -17.85 0.07
C GLY A 93 24.29 -17.95 -0.04
N ASP A 94 24.84 -19.13 -0.31
CA ASP A 94 26.27 -19.41 -0.46
C ASP A 94 26.73 -19.59 -1.91
N ASP A 95 25.84 -19.37 -2.89
CA ASP A 95 26.22 -19.26 -4.31
C ASP A 95 27.35 -18.21 -4.50
N ASP A 96 28.39 -18.59 -5.24
CA ASP A 96 29.53 -17.73 -5.60
C ASP A 96 29.56 -17.55 -7.12
N ILE A 97 28.65 -16.72 -7.63
CA ILE A 97 28.51 -16.48 -9.08
C ILE A 97 29.77 -15.81 -9.64
N TYR A 98 30.11 -16.14 -10.89
CA TYR A 98 31.25 -15.51 -11.56
C TYR A 98 31.01 -14.03 -11.80
N ASP A 99 31.79 -13.17 -11.16
CA ASP A 99 31.78 -11.72 -11.33
C ASP A 99 32.67 -11.27 -12.50
N SER A 100 33.64 -12.10 -12.91
CA SER A 100 34.64 -11.73 -13.91
C SER A 100 35.18 -12.90 -14.73
N LEU A 101 35.78 -12.60 -15.88
CA LEU A 101 36.43 -13.60 -16.73
C LEU A 101 37.70 -14.15 -16.08
N GLU A 102 38.40 -13.34 -15.29
CA GLU A 102 39.57 -13.76 -14.50
C GLU A 102 39.22 -14.86 -13.52
N GLU A 103 38.06 -14.75 -12.87
CA GLU A 103 37.56 -15.73 -11.93
C GLU A 103 37.21 -17.05 -12.63
N LEU A 104 36.55 -16.97 -13.79
CA LEU A 104 36.27 -18.15 -14.62
C LEU A 104 37.56 -18.80 -15.14
N ASP A 105 38.54 -18.01 -15.56
CA ASP A 105 39.87 -18.47 -16.01
C ASP A 105 40.71 -19.09 -14.88
N ALA A 106 40.39 -18.78 -13.62
CA ALA A 106 41.08 -19.33 -12.46
C ALA A 106 40.62 -20.75 -12.09
N VAL A 107 39.53 -21.24 -12.70
CA VAL A 107 39.03 -22.60 -12.46
C VAL A 107 39.95 -23.62 -13.14
N ASP A 108 40.38 -24.62 -12.38
CA ASP A 108 41.23 -25.70 -12.89
C ASP A 108 40.65 -26.28 -14.20
N PHE A 109 41.51 -26.41 -15.22
CA PHE A 109 41.16 -26.93 -16.56
C PHE A 109 40.23 -26.05 -17.40
N VAL A 110 39.98 -24.79 -17.01
CA VAL A 110 39.31 -23.81 -17.88
C VAL A 110 40.39 -22.98 -18.58
N GLY A 111 40.64 -23.29 -19.85
CA GLY A 111 41.60 -22.56 -20.70
C GLY A 111 41.01 -22.19 -22.06
N PRO A 112 41.85 -21.91 -23.07
CA PRO A 112 41.40 -21.46 -24.39
C PRO A 112 40.42 -22.40 -25.08
N VAL A 113 40.58 -23.72 -24.94
CA VAL A 113 39.70 -24.72 -25.58
C VAL A 113 38.33 -24.74 -24.91
N THR A 114 38.29 -24.63 -23.59
CA THR A 114 37.04 -24.54 -22.82
C THR A 114 36.32 -23.24 -23.14
N LEU A 115 37.02 -22.12 -23.24
CA LEU A 115 36.43 -20.85 -23.67
C LEU A 115 35.82 -20.95 -25.07
N ASP A 116 36.51 -21.54 -26.05
CA ASP A 116 35.95 -21.78 -27.40
C ASP A 116 34.62 -22.55 -27.34
N ARG A 117 34.57 -23.60 -26.51
CA ARG A 117 33.39 -24.45 -26.32
C ARG A 117 32.25 -23.72 -25.60
N LEU A 118 32.57 -22.81 -24.67
CA LEU A 118 31.59 -21.96 -23.99
C LEU A 118 31.04 -20.85 -24.90
N VAL A 119 31.86 -20.34 -25.82
CA VAL A 119 31.44 -19.32 -26.80
C VAL A 119 30.49 -19.91 -27.85
N ALA A 120 30.75 -21.12 -28.33
CA ALA A 120 29.98 -21.76 -29.40
C ALA A 120 28.44 -21.71 -29.21
N PRO A 121 27.85 -22.12 -28.06
CA PRO A 121 26.40 -22.07 -27.85
C PRO A 121 25.83 -20.65 -27.67
N ILE A 122 26.67 -19.63 -27.48
CA ILE A 122 26.23 -18.23 -27.28
C ILE A 122 26.50 -17.33 -28.48
N LEU A 123 27.09 -17.84 -29.57
CA LEU A 123 27.36 -17.05 -30.78
C LEU A 123 26.09 -16.36 -31.31
N GLU A 124 24.99 -17.09 -31.36
CA GLU A 124 23.67 -16.58 -31.79
C GLU A 124 23.12 -15.49 -30.88
N ARG A 125 23.57 -15.40 -29.62
CA ARG A 125 23.16 -14.31 -28.71
C ARG A 125 23.84 -12.98 -29.07
N CYS A 126 25.00 -13.06 -29.71
CA CYS A 126 25.81 -11.92 -30.11
C CYS A 126 25.65 -11.52 -31.58
N GLU A 127 25.21 -12.44 -32.44
CA GLU A 127 24.79 -12.11 -33.80
C GLU A 127 23.37 -11.53 -33.76
N ILE A 128 23.27 -10.22 -33.92
CA ILE A 128 21.97 -9.55 -33.96
C ILE A 128 21.36 -9.73 -35.35
N ASP A 129 20.57 -10.78 -35.52
CA ASP A 129 19.71 -10.96 -36.69
C ASP A 129 18.37 -10.25 -36.49
N LEU A 130 18.21 -9.09 -37.15
CA LEU A 130 16.97 -8.31 -37.11
C LEU A 130 15.83 -8.92 -37.92
N GLU A 131 16.06 -9.97 -38.74
CA GLU A 131 14.99 -10.69 -39.44
C GLU A 131 14.17 -11.55 -38.48
N THR A 132 14.82 -12.08 -37.44
CA THR A 132 14.21 -13.01 -36.48
C THR A 132 14.02 -12.39 -35.10
N ARG A 133 14.77 -11.35 -34.74
CA ARG A 133 14.71 -10.68 -33.44
C ARG A 133 13.87 -9.40 -33.52
N PRO A 134 12.84 -9.24 -32.67
CA PRO A 134 12.12 -7.98 -32.54
C PRO A 134 13.06 -6.82 -32.18
N PHE A 135 12.84 -5.67 -32.81
CA PHE A 135 13.59 -4.45 -32.56
C PHE A 135 12.70 -3.22 -32.72
N ILE A 136 13.19 -2.09 -32.20
CA ILE A 136 12.48 -0.82 -32.15
C ILE A 136 13.32 0.23 -32.87
N THR A 137 12.68 1.05 -33.71
CA THR A 137 13.25 2.23 -34.36
C THR A 137 12.27 3.40 -34.28
N ALA A 138 12.64 4.55 -34.84
CA ALA A 138 11.73 5.68 -35.00
C ALA A 138 10.43 5.29 -35.74
N ASP A 139 10.49 4.36 -36.70
CA ASP A 139 9.32 3.91 -37.48
C ASP A 139 8.32 3.12 -36.65
N THR A 140 8.76 2.44 -35.58
CA THR A 140 7.87 1.78 -34.60
C THR A 140 6.83 2.74 -34.04
N PHE A 141 7.18 4.04 -33.97
CA PHE A 141 6.39 5.11 -33.38
C PHE A 141 5.74 6.04 -34.42
N ALA A 142 5.87 5.78 -35.72
CA ALA A 142 5.39 6.65 -36.80
C ALA A 142 3.84 6.71 -36.96
N GLY A 143 3.08 6.16 -36.00
CA GLY A 143 1.61 6.08 -35.98
C GLY A 143 0.94 6.96 -34.93
N THR A 144 -0.32 6.66 -34.58
CA THR A 144 -1.09 7.38 -33.56
C THR A 144 -0.42 7.35 -32.18
N THR A 145 -0.67 8.37 -31.35
CA THR A 145 -0.22 8.40 -29.95
C THR A 145 -1.00 7.37 -29.10
N GLY A 146 -0.41 6.19 -28.94
CA GLY A 146 -0.66 5.27 -27.82
C GLY A 146 -1.92 4.38 -27.89
N GLY A 147 -1.78 3.14 -27.44
CA GLY A 147 -2.87 2.30 -26.94
C GLY A 147 -2.86 2.26 -25.41
N GLY A 148 -4.03 2.08 -24.79
CA GLY A 148 -4.18 2.06 -23.32
C GLY A 148 -4.38 3.44 -22.69
N PHE A 149 -4.38 3.48 -21.36
CA PHE A 149 -4.49 4.71 -20.56
C PHE A 149 -3.11 5.17 -20.11
N THR A 150 -2.61 6.28 -20.66
CA THR A 150 -1.35 6.89 -20.24
C THR A 150 -1.52 7.60 -18.90
N ARG A 151 -0.55 7.43 -18.01
CA ARG A 151 -0.44 8.17 -16.75
C ARG A 151 0.99 8.69 -16.61
N ASP A 152 1.15 9.99 -16.73
CA ASP A 152 2.43 10.67 -16.58
C ASP A 152 2.45 11.37 -15.22
N GLU A 153 3.00 10.69 -14.23
CA GLU A 153 3.04 11.18 -12.85
C GLU A 153 4.47 11.06 -12.30
N VAL A 154 4.84 12.03 -11.46
CA VAL A 154 6.04 11.92 -10.62
C VAL A 154 5.61 11.26 -9.33
N GLU A 155 6.09 10.03 -9.10
CA GLU A 155 5.92 9.33 -7.83
C GLU A 155 7.03 9.81 -6.87
N LEU A 156 6.63 10.35 -5.72
CA LEU A 156 7.52 10.65 -4.58
C LEU A 156 7.34 9.54 -3.55
N GLU A 157 8.38 8.74 -3.33
CA GLU A 157 8.34 7.60 -2.40
C GLU A 157 9.41 7.83 -1.33
N ALA A 158 9.01 7.95 -0.06
CA ALA A 158 9.96 7.81 1.05
C ALA A 158 10.23 6.31 1.23
N THR A 159 11.45 5.87 0.95
CA THR A 159 11.80 4.45 0.99
C THR A 159 12.63 4.18 2.24
N MET A 160 12.17 3.23 3.06
CA MET A 160 12.94 2.70 4.18
C MET A 160 13.39 1.29 3.82
N THR A 161 14.68 1.01 3.97
CA THR A 161 15.23 -0.33 3.72
C THR A 161 15.72 -0.91 5.02
N VAL A 162 15.21 -2.10 5.37
CA VAL A 162 15.76 -2.92 6.45
C VAL A 162 16.88 -3.77 5.89
N THR A 163 18.09 -3.64 6.44
CA THR A 163 19.26 -4.42 6.03
C THR A 163 19.71 -5.33 7.17
N GLY A 164 20.46 -6.39 6.85
CA GLY A 164 20.98 -7.34 7.85
C GLY A 164 19.98 -8.43 8.29
N THR A 165 18.81 -8.52 7.66
CA THR A 165 17.85 -9.59 7.89
C THR A 165 18.27 -10.85 7.12
N THR A 166 18.49 -11.97 7.82
CA THR A 166 18.71 -13.27 7.16
C THR A 166 17.39 -13.89 6.72
N GLY A 167 17.41 -14.82 5.76
CA GLY A 167 16.20 -15.54 5.35
C GLY A 167 15.52 -16.30 6.50
N ALA A 168 16.30 -16.81 7.47
CA ALA A 168 15.77 -17.46 8.66
C ALA A 168 15.03 -16.48 9.59
N MET A 169 15.60 -15.30 9.84
CA MET A 169 14.96 -14.24 10.63
C MET A 169 13.69 -13.72 9.94
N LEU A 170 13.72 -13.56 8.62
CA LEU A 170 12.54 -13.16 7.86
C LEU A 170 11.42 -14.20 8.02
N ARG A 171 11.74 -15.49 7.91
CA ARG A 171 10.75 -16.56 8.10
C ARG A 171 10.18 -16.55 9.52
N GLU A 172 11.00 -16.34 10.54
CA GLU A 172 10.55 -16.22 11.93
C GLU A 172 9.56 -15.05 12.07
N ILE A 173 9.90 -13.84 11.59
CA ILE A 173 9.01 -12.67 11.61
C ILE A 173 7.68 -12.95 10.88
N LEU A 174 7.72 -13.72 9.79
CA LEU A 174 6.54 -14.04 8.98
C LEU A 174 5.67 -15.16 9.56
N THR A 175 6.18 -16.00 10.47
CA THR A 175 5.48 -17.22 10.93
C THR A 175 5.26 -17.29 12.43
N ASP A 176 6.00 -16.51 13.21
CA ASP A 176 5.81 -16.40 14.66
C ASP A 176 4.58 -15.55 14.97
N THR A 177 3.58 -16.17 15.59
CA THR A 177 2.28 -15.58 15.95
C THR A 177 2.15 -15.40 17.45
N ASP A 178 1.43 -14.38 17.90
CA ASP A 178 1.12 -14.19 19.31
C ASP A 178 -0.10 -14.99 19.78
N GLY A 179 -0.60 -14.67 20.98
CA GLY A 179 -1.79 -15.29 21.57
C GLY A 179 -3.08 -15.06 20.76
N ASP A 180 -3.11 -14.02 19.93
CA ASP A 180 -4.24 -13.67 19.05
C ASP A 180 -4.10 -14.30 17.66
N GLY A 181 -3.02 -15.05 17.41
CA GLY A 181 -2.73 -15.68 16.12
C GLY A 181 -2.12 -14.72 15.09
N ASP A 182 -1.80 -13.48 15.48
CA ASP A 182 -1.22 -12.47 14.61
C ASP A 182 0.30 -12.61 14.55
N SER A 183 0.83 -12.74 13.34
CA SER A 183 2.28 -12.73 13.11
C SER A 183 2.92 -11.39 13.47
N ASN A 184 4.19 -11.40 13.87
CA ASN A 184 4.96 -10.14 14.04
C ASN A 184 4.92 -9.27 12.76
N PHE A 185 4.87 -9.90 11.60
CA PHE A 185 4.66 -9.22 10.33
C PHE A 185 3.27 -8.58 10.21
N GLN A 186 2.18 -9.26 10.59
CA GLN A 186 0.83 -8.68 10.60
C GLN A 186 0.75 -7.44 11.49
N LYS A 187 1.44 -7.44 12.64
CA LYS A 187 1.48 -6.27 13.54
C LYS A 187 2.19 -5.06 12.95
N ILE A 188 3.32 -5.28 12.29
CA ILE A 188 4.03 -4.22 11.54
C ILE A 188 3.12 -3.70 10.42
N ALA A 189 2.37 -4.60 9.80
CA ALA A 189 1.56 -4.29 8.65
C ALA A 189 0.18 -3.69 8.99
N ARG A 190 -0.31 -3.82 10.23
CA ARG A 190 -1.63 -3.39 10.71
C ARG A 190 -1.51 -2.64 12.04
N VAL A 191 -1.07 -1.39 12.00
CA VAL A 191 -1.07 -0.56 13.20
C VAL A 191 -2.52 -0.13 13.48
N ARG A 192 -3.17 -0.69 14.52
CA ARG A 192 -4.55 -0.35 14.94
C ARG A 192 -4.80 1.15 15.06
N LEU A 193 -3.79 1.93 15.42
CA LEU A 193 -3.91 3.40 15.49
C LEU A 193 -4.30 4.04 14.14
N MET A 194 -4.02 3.39 13.01
CA MET A 194 -4.42 3.86 11.68
C MET A 194 -5.94 3.83 11.45
N GLU A 195 -6.69 3.07 12.26
CA GLU A 195 -8.16 3.13 12.32
C GLU A 195 -8.67 4.52 12.70
N ALA A 196 -7.79 5.40 13.21
CA ALA A 196 -8.10 6.80 13.41
C ALA A 196 -8.53 7.51 12.12
N PHE A 197 -8.07 7.05 10.96
CA PHE A 197 -8.39 7.59 9.65
C PHE A 197 -9.56 6.84 9.01
N SER A 198 -10.73 6.90 9.64
CA SER A 198 -11.95 6.21 9.21
C SER A 198 -13.10 7.19 8.90
N TYR A 199 -12.77 8.42 8.48
CA TYR A 199 -13.77 9.47 8.21
C TYR A 199 -14.81 9.16 7.12
N GLY A 200 -14.57 8.16 6.26
CA GLY A 200 -15.53 7.66 5.27
C GLY A 200 -16.50 6.59 5.82
N PHE A 201 -16.43 6.30 7.13
CA PHE A 201 -17.31 5.37 7.83
C PHE A 201 -18.26 6.12 8.77
N ASP A 202 -19.21 5.40 9.36
CA ASP A 202 -20.10 5.99 10.35
C ASP A 202 -19.30 6.52 11.54
N VAL A 203 -19.63 7.72 12.02
CA VAL A 203 -18.93 8.40 13.11
C VAL A 203 -18.97 7.59 14.41
N ASP A 204 -20.03 6.83 14.62
CA ASP A 204 -20.17 5.97 15.79
C ASP A 204 -19.31 4.71 15.68
N GLU A 205 -18.83 4.34 14.48
CA GLU A 205 -17.92 3.21 14.25
C GLU A 205 -16.43 3.60 14.34
N MET A 206 -16.12 4.91 14.41
CA MET A 206 -14.76 5.41 14.48
C MET A 206 -14.19 5.29 15.90
N PRO A 207 -12.88 5.02 16.07
CA PRO A 207 -12.25 5.04 17.40
C PRO A 207 -12.07 6.47 17.90
N TRP A 208 -12.72 6.82 19.03
CA TRP A 208 -12.67 8.13 19.68
C TRP A 208 -11.79 8.21 20.92
N ASN A 209 -10.96 7.20 21.18
CA ASN A 209 -9.96 7.27 22.24
C ASN A 209 -8.94 8.40 21.98
N ARG A 210 -8.26 8.83 23.05
CA ARG A 210 -7.31 9.96 23.03
C ARG A 210 -6.20 9.82 21.99
N SER A 211 -5.67 8.61 21.78
CA SER A 211 -4.57 8.37 20.84
C SER A 211 -5.02 8.53 19.39
N SER A 212 -6.16 7.92 19.04
CA SER A 212 -6.75 8.05 17.70
C SER A 212 -7.14 9.49 17.39
N HIS A 213 -7.71 10.19 18.37
CA HIS A 213 -8.05 11.61 18.24
C HIS A 213 -6.81 12.47 18.00
N ARG A 214 -5.77 12.31 18.83
CA ARG A 214 -4.51 13.04 18.66
C ARG A 214 -3.87 12.80 17.29
N LEU A 215 -3.99 11.60 16.73
CA LEU A 215 -3.46 11.29 15.41
C LEU A 215 -4.23 12.05 14.32
N ARG A 216 -5.57 12.12 14.39
CA ARG A 216 -6.38 12.95 13.48
C ARG A 216 -5.99 14.42 13.57
N GLU A 217 -5.87 14.96 14.78
CA GLU A 217 -5.49 16.37 15.01
C GLU A 217 -4.06 16.72 14.57
N SER A 218 -3.21 15.72 14.33
CA SER A 218 -1.88 15.96 13.73
C SER A 218 -1.93 16.31 12.24
N LEU A 219 -3.08 16.06 11.56
CA LEU A 219 -3.30 16.31 10.14
C LEU A 219 -4.53 17.23 9.88
N PRO A 220 -4.57 18.45 10.43
CA PRO A 220 -5.78 19.29 10.44
C PRO A 220 -6.25 19.77 9.05
N PHE A 221 -5.43 19.61 8.01
CA PHE A 221 -5.77 20.00 6.64
C PHE A 221 -6.06 18.82 5.71
N ILE A 222 -5.72 17.60 6.13
CA ILE A 222 -5.71 16.41 5.27
C ILE A 222 -6.51 15.30 5.98
N PRO A 223 -7.83 15.26 5.78
CA PRO A 223 -8.65 14.19 6.31
C PRO A 223 -8.50 12.96 5.42
N LEU A 224 -8.11 11.86 6.05
CA LEU A 224 -7.85 10.58 5.41
C LEU A 224 -8.93 9.58 5.82
N THR A 225 -9.26 8.67 4.90
CA THR A 225 -10.12 7.53 5.18
C THR A 225 -9.46 6.26 4.67
N ILE A 226 -9.64 5.15 5.39
CA ILE A 226 -9.26 3.82 4.92
C ILE A 226 -9.98 3.52 3.60
N GLU A 227 -9.26 2.95 2.63
CA GLU A 227 -9.82 2.49 1.35
C GLU A 227 -11.03 1.57 1.60
N PHE A 228 -12.09 1.79 0.84
CA PHE A 228 -13.31 0.97 0.94
C PHE A 228 -13.02 -0.51 0.67
N GLY A 229 -13.63 -1.43 1.42
CA GLY A 229 -13.30 -2.87 1.36
C GLY A 229 -12.07 -3.27 2.18
N ARG A 230 -11.38 -2.31 2.83
CA ARG A 230 -10.21 -2.56 3.70
C ARG A 230 -10.46 -2.38 5.18
N TYR A 231 -11.71 -2.12 5.54
CA TYR A 231 -12.12 -1.96 6.94
C TYR A 231 -13.51 -2.55 7.14
N GLU A 232 -13.69 -3.79 6.66
CA GLU A 232 -14.95 -4.50 6.72
C GLU A 232 -15.14 -5.16 8.09
N PRO A 233 -16.39 -5.33 8.56
CA PRO A 233 -16.67 -6.15 9.72
C PRO A 233 -16.17 -7.58 9.51
N ASP A 234 -15.47 -8.10 10.51
CA ASP A 234 -15.13 -9.51 10.60
C ASP A 234 -16.41 -10.37 10.67
N GLU A 235 -16.40 -11.53 10.03
CA GLU A 235 -17.59 -12.38 9.95
C GLU A 235 -17.93 -13.07 11.28
N ASP A 236 -16.92 -13.29 12.14
CA ASP A 236 -17.06 -14.05 13.39
C ASP A 236 -17.47 -13.14 14.56
N ASP A 237 -16.83 -11.98 14.71
CA ASP A 237 -17.07 -11.08 15.85
C ASP A 237 -17.71 -9.74 15.48
N GLY A 238 -17.88 -9.46 14.19
CA GLY A 238 -18.45 -8.21 13.68
C GLY A 238 -17.53 -7.01 13.84
N ARG A 239 -16.33 -7.12 14.40
CA ARG A 239 -15.42 -5.97 14.56
C ARG A 239 -14.82 -5.60 13.22
N ARG A 240 -14.77 -4.29 12.90
CA ARG A 240 -14.07 -3.85 11.69
C ARG A 240 -12.58 -4.19 11.79
N GLU A 241 -12.09 -4.98 10.84
CA GLU A 241 -10.69 -5.34 10.74
C GLU A 241 -10.00 -4.56 9.62
N LEU A 242 -8.85 -3.96 9.95
CA LEU A 242 -8.00 -3.34 8.95
C LEU A 242 -7.34 -4.40 8.07
N SER A 243 -7.83 -4.57 6.85
CA SER A 243 -7.26 -5.50 5.88
C SER A 243 -6.28 -4.81 4.94
N LEU A 244 -5.29 -5.58 4.47
CA LEU A 244 -4.31 -5.09 3.49
C LEU A 244 -4.71 -5.53 2.10
N GLY A 245 -4.57 -4.62 1.14
CA GLY A 245 -4.61 -4.97 -0.26
C GLY A 245 -3.41 -5.84 -0.61
N THR A 246 -3.65 -7.11 -0.91
CA THR A 246 -2.60 -8.03 -1.36
C THR A 246 -2.66 -8.19 -2.87
N ASP A 247 -1.52 -7.96 -3.52
CA ASP A 247 -1.34 -8.15 -4.95
C ASP A 247 -0.21 -9.11 -5.22
N VAL A 248 -0.49 -10.13 -6.02
CA VAL A 248 0.57 -10.98 -6.59
C VAL A 248 0.90 -10.43 -7.96
N MET A 249 2.19 -10.22 -8.22
CA MET A 249 2.69 -9.66 -9.47
C MET A 249 3.82 -10.52 -10.00
N ASP A 250 3.79 -10.80 -11.30
CA ASP A 250 4.93 -11.32 -12.05
C ASP A 250 5.48 -10.17 -12.90
N ASP A 251 6.67 -9.70 -12.55
CA ASP A 251 7.40 -8.67 -13.29
C ASP A 251 8.51 -9.31 -14.12
N THR A 252 8.57 -8.95 -15.40
CA THR A 252 9.76 -9.16 -16.23
C THR A 252 10.39 -7.81 -16.50
N TYR A 253 11.65 -7.65 -16.10
CA TYR A 253 12.45 -6.45 -16.34
C TYR A 253 13.21 -6.59 -17.65
N TYR A 254 13.20 -5.54 -18.46
CA TYR A 254 13.82 -5.52 -19.78
C TYR A 254 14.94 -4.49 -19.83
N ASP A 255 16.00 -4.82 -20.56
CA ASP A 255 17.12 -3.91 -20.81
C ASP A 255 17.77 -4.25 -22.16
N SER A 256 18.65 -3.39 -22.64
CA SER A 256 19.55 -3.70 -23.75
C SER A 256 20.56 -4.76 -23.32
N PHE A 257 21.26 -5.33 -24.29
CA PHE A 257 22.33 -6.31 -24.03
C PHE A 257 23.37 -5.82 -22.99
N ASP A 258 23.73 -4.55 -23.10
CA ASP A 258 24.75 -3.83 -22.33
C ASP A 258 24.19 -3.00 -21.17
N TYR A 259 22.95 -3.28 -20.74
CA TYR A 259 22.29 -2.62 -19.59
C TYR A 259 22.22 -1.08 -19.70
N ARG A 260 21.98 -0.55 -20.90
CA ARG A 260 21.90 0.90 -21.15
C ARG A 260 20.80 1.56 -20.35
N LEU A 261 19.65 0.91 -20.17
CA LEU A 261 18.54 1.51 -19.43
C LEU A 261 18.96 1.67 -17.97
N LEU A 262 19.47 0.62 -17.35
CA LEU A 262 19.96 0.66 -15.97
C LEU A 262 21.07 1.70 -15.79
N GLY A 263 22.04 1.75 -16.71
CA GLY A 263 23.12 2.75 -16.72
C GLY A 263 22.61 4.18 -16.81
N ALA A 264 21.52 4.39 -17.54
CA ALA A 264 20.79 5.66 -17.65
C ALA A 264 19.78 5.89 -16.51
N LYS A 265 19.77 5.05 -15.46
CA LYS A 265 18.82 5.10 -14.33
C LYS A 265 17.36 5.00 -14.76
N ASN A 266 17.12 4.26 -15.84
CA ASN A 266 15.82 3.95 -16.39
C ASN A 266 15.51 2.47 -16.13
N LEU A 267 14.23 2.16 -15.99
CA LEU A 267 13.75 0.81 -15.77
C LEU A 267 12.53 0.57 -16.64
N LEU A 268 12.50 -0.55 -17.37
CA LEU A 268 11.35 -0.99 -18.15
C LEU A 268 10.90 -2.36 -17.66
N ARG A 269 9.59 -2.53 -17.47
CA ARG A 269 9.02 -3.83 -17.12
C ARG A 269 7.68 -4.09 -17.78
N GLY A 270 7.45 -5.36 -18.07
CA GLY A 270 6.14 -5.95 -18.30
C GLY A 270 5.67 -6.64 -17.02
N ARG A 271 4.40 -6.48 -16.66
CA ARG A 271 3.81 -6.96 -15.42
C ARG A 271 2.52 -7.72 -15.68
N VAL A 272 2.39 -8.88 -15.05
CA VAL A 272 1.12 -9.59 -14.87
C VAL A 272 0.69 -9.43 -13.42
N ARG A 273 -0.47 -8.80 -13.18
CA ARG A 273 -1.07 -8.69 -11.85
C ARG A 273 -2.21 -9.69 -11.72
N TRP A 274 -2.22 -10.42 -10.62
CA TRP A 274 -3.15 -11.50 -10.35
C TRP A 274 -4.14 -11.08 -9.26
N ASP A 275 -5.41 -11.49 -9.41
CA ASP A 275 -6.37 -11.44 -8.29
C ASP A 275 -6.22 -12.67 -7.39
N ASN A 276 -5.82 -13.81 -7.98
CA ASN A 276 -5.52 -15.06 -7.29
C ASN A 276 -4.61 -15.95 -8.16
N ALA A 277 -4.31 -17.17 -7.71
CA ALA A 277 -3.39 -18.09 -8.39
C ALA A 277 -3.78 -18.44 -9.84
N GLU A 278 -5.04 -18.26 -10.23
CA GLU A 278 -5.57 -18.67 -11.54
C GLU A 278 -6.08 -17.50 -12.39
N SER A 279 -6.39 -16.35 -11.77
CA SER A 279 -7.03 -15.20 -12.43
C SER A 279 -6.08 -14.00 -12.56
N VAL A 280 -5.78 -13.63 -13.80
CA VAL A 280 -5.06 -12.39 -14.11
C VAL A 280 -6.04 -11.22 -14.05
N ARG A 281 -5.77 -10.27 -13.15
CA ARG A 281 -6.51 -9.02 -13.03
C ARG A 281 -6.17 -8.07 -14.17
N ARG A 282 -4.87 -7.87 -14.43
CA ARG A 282 -4.36 -6.79 -15.26
C ARG A 282 -2.98 -7.10 -15.84
N LEU A 283 -2.74 -6.62 -17.04
CA LEU A 283 -1.41 -6.52 -17.66
C LEU A 283 -0.95 -5.05 -17.69
N LEU A 284 0.34 -4.82 -17.48
CA LEU A 284 0.93 -3.49 -17.47
C LEU A 284 2.32 -3.50 -18.12
N ILE A 285 2.61 -2.49 -18.93
CA ILE A 285 3.97 -2.19 -19.39
C ILE A 285 4.31 -0.79 -18.86
N ALA A 286 5.40 -0.67 -18.11
CA ALA A 286 5.77 0.58 -17.46
C ALA A 286 7.26 0.87 -17.53
N ALA A 287 7.57 2.14 -17.74
CA ALA A 287 8.89 2.70 -17.61
C ALA A 287 8.96 3.60 -16.36
N LYS A 288 10.05 3.49 -15.61
CA LYS A 288 10.42 4.43 -14.54
C LYS A 288 11.72 5.13 -14.93
N PHE A 289 11.76 6.44 -14.77
CA PHE A 289 12.91 7.28 -15.12
C PHE A 289 13.51 7.92 -13.86
N ASN A 290 14.83 8.01 -13.81
CA ASN A 290 15.60 8.57 -12.69
C ASN A 290 15.31 7.91 -11.33
N SER A 291 15.17 6.59 -11.29
CA SER A 291 14.71 5.81 -10.12
C SER A 291 15.65 5.77 -8.89
N GLY A 292 16.55 6.74 -8.73
CA GLY A 292 17.47 6.82 -7.61
C GLY A 292 16.80 7.20 -6.28
N VAL A 293 17.35 6.66 -5.19
CA VAL A 293 17.08 7.09 -3.81
C VAL A 293 18.15 8.12 -3.44
N ASP A 294 17.74 9.29 -2.96
CA ASP A 294 18.69 10.32 -2.50
C ASP A 294 19.23 10.03 -1.09
N ASP A 295 20.19 10.85 -0.63
CA ASP A 295 20.83 10.70 0.69
C ASP A 295 19.84 10.78 1.87
N ASN A 296 18.61 11.24 1.64
CA ASN A 296 17.54 11.31 2.65
C ASN A 296 16.58 10.11 2.57
N GLY A 297 16.86 9.11 1.73
CA GLY A 297 15.95 7.98 1.52
C GLY A 297 14.76 8.31 0.62
N ILE A 298 14.76 9.45 -0.09
CA ILE A 298 13.65 9.84 -0.96
C ILE A 298 13.93 9.37 -2.38
N LYS A 299 13.01 8.56 -2.90
CA LYS A 299 12.98 8.13 -4.28
C LYS A 299 12.06 9.04 -5.09
N ARG A 300 12.58 9.57 -6.19
CA ARG A 300 11.82 10.40 -7.13
C ARG A 300 11.85 9.74 -8.49
N ALA A 301 10.75 9.14 -8.92
CA ALA A 301 10.69 8.48 -10.21
C ALA A 301 9.55 9.04 -11.03
N ALA A 302 9.86 9.55 -12.23
CA ALA A 302 8.83 9.75 -13.23
C ALA A 302 8.41 8.36 -13.73
N LYS A 303 7.10 8.12 -13.80
CA LYS A 303 6.57 6.84 -14.26
C LYS A 303 5.58 7.09 -15.38
N ILE A 304 5.72 6.27 -16.41
CA ILE A 304 4.78 6.18 -17.53
C ILE A 304 4.37 4.71 -17.63
N ASP A 305 3.06 4.45 -17.65
CA ASP A 305 2.52 3.11 -17.81
C ASP A 305 1.37 3.05 -18.83
N VAL A 306 1.26 1.91 -19.52
CA VAL A 306 0.07 1.49 -20.27
C VAL A 306 -0.43 0.17 -19.68
N ARG A 307 -1.75 -0.04 -19.69
CA ARG A 307 -2.38 -1.21 -19.08
C ARG A 307 -3.66 -1.67 -19.79
N THR A 308 -3.98 -2.95 -19.64
CA THR A 308 -5.26 -3.57 -20.02
C THR A 308 -5.73 -4.51 -18.91
N GLU A 309 -7.04 -4.68 -18.77
CA GLU A 309 -7.64 -5.58 -17.77
C GLU A 309 -7.76 -7.02 -18.32
N GLY A 310 -7.68 -8.01 -17.44
CA GLY A 310 -7.73 -9.43 -17.77
C GLY A 310 -6.42 -10.02 -18.29
N GLY A 311 -6.44 -11.34 -18.53
CA GLY A 311 -5.27 -12.13 -18.93
C GLY A 311 -5.14 -12.45 -20.43
N THR A 312 -6.02 -11.92 -21.29
CA THR A 312 -6.11 -12.31 -22.71
C THR A 312 -4.79 -12.20 -23.48
N HIS A 313 -3.98 -11.18 -23.18
CA HIS A 313 -2.72 -10.90 -23.88
C HIS A 313 -1.48 -11.28 -23.07
N LYS A 314 -1.65 -12.11 -22.02
CA LYS A 314 -0.54 -12.45 -21.13
C LYS A 314 0.61 -13.11 -21.87
N ASP A 315 0.30 -14.03 -22.77
CA ASP A 315 1.30 -14.82 -23.50
C ASP A 315 2.04 -13.98 -24.56
N ASP A 316 1.45 -12.85 -24.97
CA ASP A 316 2.04 -11.91 -25.94
C ASP A 316 2.94 -10.84 -25.28
N LEU A 317 2.86 -10.68 -23.95
CA LEU A 317 3.43 -9.53 -23.23
C LEU A 317 4.94 -9.34 -23.46
N ASP A 318 5.72 -10.41 -23.51
CA ASP A 318 7.17 -10.32 -23.79
C ASP A 318 7.43 -9.82 -25.20
N ASN A 319 6.74 -10.38 -26.19
CA ASN A 319 6.87 -9.98 -27.59
C ASN A 319 6.37 -8.54 -27.80
N ASP A 320 5.30 -8.14 -27.12
CA ASP A 320 4.76 -6.77 -27.15
C ASP A 320 5.83 -5.75 -26.68
N VAL A 321 6.47 -6.00 -25.53
CA VAL A 321 7.54 -5.14 -25.00
C VAL A 321 8.70 -5.05 -25.99
N ARG A 322 9.16 -6.19 -26.52
CA ARG A 322 10.32 -6.23 -27.42
C ARG A 322 10.07 -5.59 -28.78
N ARG A 323 8.82 -5.56 -29.24
CA ARG A 323 8.39 -4.86 -30.46
C ARG A 323 8.08 -3.38 -30.24
N GLY A 324 7.90 -2.95 -29.00
CA GLY A 324 7.47 -1.59 -28.67
C GLY A 324 6.01 -1.28 -29.04
N GLN A 325 5.19 -2.30 -29.28
CA GLN A 325 3.80 -2.17 -29.74
C GLN A 325 2.90 -3.22 -29.08
N VAL A 326 1.61 -2.89 -28.86
CA VAL A 326 0.58 -3.80 -28.32
C VAL A 326 -0.63 -3.85 -29.26
N GLU A 327 -1.35 -4.98 -29.25
CA GLU A 327 -2.65 -5.16 -29.94
C GLU A 327 -3.83 -5.32 -28.97
N TRP A 328 -3.75 -4.75 -27.77
CA TRP A 328 -4.79 -4.93 -26.72
C TRP A 328 -6.18 -4.39 -27.09
N THR A 329 -6.27 -3.54 -28.11
CA THR A 329 -7.54 -2.96 -28.59
C THR A 329 -8.00 -3.55 -29.93
N GLY A 330 -7.35 -4.63 -30.38
CA GLY A 330 -7.55 -5.20 -31.72
C GLY A 330 -6.94 -4.37 -32.85
N ARG A 331 -6.01 -3.46 -32.50
CA ARG A 331 -5.16 -2.71 -33.43
C ARG A 331 -3.77 -2.60 -32.83
N VAL A 332 -2.74 -2.74 -33.67
CA VAL A 332 -1.36 -2.51 -33.30
C VAL A 332 -1.16 -1.03 -32.97
N THR A 333 -0.67 -0.75 -31.77
CA THR A 333 -0.48 0.59 -31.23
C THR A 333 0.88 0.71 -30.55
N PRO A 334 1.60 1.83 -30.69
CA PRO A 334 2.86 2.01 -30.00
C PRO A 334 2.70 2.08 -28.48
N ILE A 335 3.69 1.57 -27.75
CA ILE A 335 3.74 1.60 -26.28
C ILE A 335 4.39 2.90 -25.84
N GLU A 336 3.60 3.79 -25.23
CA GLU A 336 4.04 5.11 -24.79
C GLU A 336 5.28 5.07 -23.85
N PRO A 337 5.33 4.22 -22.80
CA PRO A 337 6.53 4.11 -21.95
C PRO A 337 7.82 3.82 -22.72
N ILE A 338 7.75 3.00 -23.78
CA ILE A 338 8.91 2.59 -24.57
C ILE A 338 9.30 3.69 -25.56
N ARG A 339 8.31 4.42 -26.09
CA ARG A 339 8.56 5.60 -26.93
C ARG A 339 9.35 6.67 -26.17
N GLU A 340 8.91 7.01 -24.96
CA GLU A 340 9.60 7.98 -24.11
C GLU A 340 11.03 7.50 -23.79
N LEU A 341 11.17 6.22 -23.45
CA LEU A 341 12.48 5.62 -23.18
C LEU A 341 13.42 5.72 -24.40
N TYR A 342 12.92 5.36 -25.58
CA TYR A 342 13.67 5.45 -26.84
C TYR A 342 14.15 6.89 -27.09
N GLN A 343 13.27 7.88 -26.93
CA GLN A 343 13.62 9.30 -27.12
C GLN A 343 14.73 9.76 -26.15
N ARG A 344 14.64 9.37 -24.88
CA ARG A 344 15.68 9.71 -23.89
C ARG A 344 17.04 9.09 -24.21
N LEU A 345 17.07 7.81 -24.59
CA LEU A 345 18.31 7.13 -24.98
C LEU A 345 18.94 7.77 -26.23
N MET A 346 18.11 8.22 -27.16
CA MET A 346 18.55 8.97 -28.34
C MET A 346 19.20 10.31 -27.95
N GLU A 347 18.66 11.03 -26.96
CA GLU A 347 19.22 12.27 -26.45
C GLU A 347 20.53 12.08 -25.66
N GLU A 348 20.71 10.94 -24.99
CA GLU A 348 21.85 10.66 -24.09
C GLU A 348 23.11 10.12 -24.77
N GLY A 349 23.08 9.88 -26.09
CA GLY A 349 24.26 9.38 -26.81
C GLY A 349 23.97 8.60 -28.08
N GLY A 350 22.69 8.40 -28.41
CA GLY A 350 22.26 7.70 -29.62
C GLY A 350 22.20 6.18 -29.45
N LEU A 351 21.37 5.55 -30.28
CA LEU A 351 21.26 4.10 -30.39
C LEU A 351 22.16 3.59 -31.53
N PRO A 352 22.61 2.33 -31.49
CA PRO A 352 23.47 1.80 -32.54
C PRO A 352 22.71 1.62 -33.86
N ASN A 353 23.40 1.83 -34.98
CA ASN A 353 22.91 1.40 -36.28
C ASN A 353 23.25 -0.08 -36.49
N ILE A 354 22.27 -0.88 -36.91
CA ILE A 354 22.43 -2.32 -37.11
C ILE A 354 21.88 -2.69 -38.49
N GLY A 355 22.75 -3.24 -39.34
CA GLY A 355 22.40 -3.53 -40.73
C GLY A 355 22.00 -2.26 -41.49
N ASN A 356 20.77 -2.24 -42.02
CA ASN A 356 20.20 -1.10 -42.75
C ASN A 356 19.24 -0.26 -41.89
N HIS A 357 19.21 -0.49 -40.57
CA HIS A 357 18.35 0.23 -39.65
C HIS A 357 19.18 1.18 -38.80
N ASP A 358 18.73 2.44 -38.74
CA ASP A 358 19.31 3.45 -37.88
C ASP A 358 18.66 3.41 -36.48
N ASP A 359 19.43 3.78 -35.47
CA ASP A 359 18.95 4.02 -34.10
C ASP A 359 18.20 2.83 -33.49
N VAL A 360 18.76 1.62 -33.58
CA VAL A 360 18.08 0.38 -33.21
C VAL A 360 18.12 0.16 -31.70
N LEU A 361 16.94 0.07 -31.07
CA LEU A 361 16.77 -0.41 -29.71
C LEU A 361 16.33 -1.88 -29.72
N ILE A 362 17.09 -2.71 -29.01
CA ILE A 362 16.74 -4.10 -28.75
C ILE A 362 16.58 -4.27 -27.25
N LEU A 363 15.45 -4.84 -26.86
CA LEU A 363 15.11 -5.13 -25.48
C LEU A 363 15.06 -6.64 -25.31
N ASP A 364 15.66 -7.12 -24.23
CA ASP A 364 15.55 -8.52 -23.81
C ASP A 364 15.10 -8.61 -22.36
N PRO A 365 14.35 -9.65 -21.99
CA PRO A 365 14.11 -9.96 -20.60
C PRO A 365 15.44 -10.24 -19.89
N LYS A 366 15.66 -9.58 -18.75
CA LYS A 366 16.86 -9.74 -17.93
C LYS A 366 16.57 -10.48 -16.63
N ILE A 367 15.45 -10.15 -16.00
CA ILE A 367 15.06 -10.68 -14.70
C ILE A 367 13.57 -10.92 -14.71
N HIS A 368 13.14 -12.08 -14.22
CA HIS A 368 11.76 -12.39 -13.91
C HIS A 368 11.60 -12.52 -12.40
N LEU A 369 10.63 -11.81 -11.82
CA LEU A 369 10.43 -11.75 -10.38
C LEU A 369 8.94 -11.88 -10.06
N ARG A 370 8.60 -12.82 -9.18
CA ARG A 370 7.28 -12.88 -8.55
C ARG A 370 7.35 -12.16 -7.21
N SER A 371 6.54 -11.12 -7.04
CA SER A 371 6.42 -10.36 -5.79
C SER A 371 5.01 -10.47 -5.23
N THR A 372 4.88 -10.50 -3.91
CA THR A 372 3.60 -10.32 -3.21
C THR A 372 3.64 -9.01 -2.47
N ARG A 373 2.91 -8.03 -3.00
CA ARG A 373 2.85 -6.69 -2.44
C ARG A 373 1.65 -6.58 -1.52
N ARG A 374 1.85 -6.14 -0.28
CA ARG A 374 0.78 -5.78 0.64
C ARG A 374 0.73 -4.26 0.78
N ARG A 375 -0.48 -3.70 0.71
CA ARG A 375 -0.68 -2.25 0.71
C ARG A 375 -1.74 -1.85 1.71
N TYR A 376 -1.42 -0.80 2.44
CA TYR A 376 -2.38 -0.04 3.21
C TYR A 376 -2.66 1.26 2.46
N HIS A 377 -3.93 1.49 2.15
CA HIS A 377 -4.37 2.63 1.36
C HIS A 377 -5.20 3.57 2.22
N LEU A 378 -4.80 4.85 2.22
CA LEU A 378 -5.60 5.95 2.72
C LEU A 378 -6.03 6.83 1.55
N ASP A 379 -7.33 6.90 1.36
CA ASP A 379 -8.00 7.80 0.44
C ASP A 379 -8.22 9.17 1.10
N LEU A 380 -8.42 10.19 0.27
CA LEU A 380 -8.93 11.47 0.76
C LEU A 380 -10.43 11.37 1.01
N VAL A 381 -10.86 11.92 2.13
CA VAL A 381 -12.28 12.09 2.43
C VAL A 381 -12.90 13.04 1.39
N SER A 382 -14.07 12.67 0.87
CA SER A 382 -14.76 13.50 -0.10
C SER A 382 -15.26 14.80 0.52
N SER A 383 -15.40 15.86 -0.27
CA SER A 383 -15.86 17.15 0.25
C SER A 383 -17.33 17.14 0.72
N SER A 384 -18.11 16.13 0.32
CA SER A 384 -19.43 15.86 0.90
C SER A 384 -19.33 15.26 2.30
N GLU A 385 -18.49 14.24 2.50
CA GLU A 385 -18.28 13.60 3.81
C GLU A 385 -17.67 14.58 4.81
N MET A 386 -16.69 15.39 4.38
CA MET A 386 -16.13 16.46 5.23
C MET A 386 -17.21 17.44 5.73
N ARG A 387 -18.19 17.81 4.89
CA ARG A 387 -19.30 18.68 5.31
C ARG A 387 -20.27 17.98 6.24
N SER A 388 -20.56 16.70 5.97
CA SER A 388 -21.39 15.88 6.85
C SER A 388 -20.76 15.78 8.24
N PHE A 389 -19.45 15.54 8.30
CA PHE A 389 -18.70 15.49 9.54
C PHE A 389 -18.68 16.84 10.27
N TYR A 390 -18.49 17.95 9.56
CA TYR A 390 -18.60 19.29 10.14
C TYR A 390 -19.99 19.54 10.74
N ALA A 391 -21.06 19.16 10.02
CA ALA A 391 -22.43 19.30 10.51
C ALA A 391 -22.69 18.43 11.76
N HIS A 392 -22.19 17.19 11.77
CA HIS A 392 -22.24 16.30 12.93
C HIS A 392 -21.63 16.95 14.18
N GLY A 393 -20.52 17.67 14.05
CA GLY A 393 -19.95 18.43 15.17
C GLY A 393 -20.93 19.44 15.78
N LYS A 394 -21.76 20.09 14.96
CA LYS A 394 -22.80 21.01 15.45
C LYS A 394 -23.93 20.27 16.17
N ASP A 395 -24.30 19.09 15.68
CA ASP A 395 -25.27 18.22 16.36
C ASP A 395 -24.74 17.79 17.73
N ARG A 396 -23.44 17.45 17.85
CA ARG A 396 -22.80 17.14 19.14
C ARG A 396 -22.73 18.34 20.08
N ILE A 397 -22.53 19.56 19.57
CA ILE A 397 -22.63 20.78 20.39
C ILE A 397 -24.06 20.92 20.96
N ALA A 398 -25.09 20.61 20.17
CA ALA A 398 -26.48 20.62 20.63
C ALA A 398 -26.75 19.52 21.69
N ASP A 399 -26.23 18.31 21.47
CA ASP A 399 -26.35 17.22 22.45
C ASP A 399 -25.71 17.60 23.79
N ILE A 400 -24.48 18.16 23.78
CA ILE A 400 -23.81 18.64 25.00
C ILE A 400 -24.61 19.74 25.68
N ARG A 401 -25.14 20.71 24.93
CA ARG A 401 -26.00 21.78 25.49
C ARG A 401 -27.19 21.18 26.25
N ASP A 402 -27.84 20.17 25.67
CA ASP A 402 -29.03 19.56 26.26
C ASP A 402 -28.67 18.75 27.52
N GLN A 403 -27.54 18.04 27.52
CA GLN A 403 -27.01 17.35 28.70
C GLN A 403 -26.62 18.33 29.83
N LEU A 404 -25.96 19.44 29.50
CA LEU A 404 -25.62 20.49 30.46
C LEU A 404 -26.88 21.12 31.08
N GLN A 405 -27.91 21.36 30.27
CA GLN A 405 -29.18 21.91 30.74
C GLN A 405 -29.89 20.93 31.68
N ALA A 406 -29.92 19.64 31.35
CA ALA A 406 -30.48 18.61 32.22
C ALA A 406 -29.74 18.53 33.57
N ALA A 407 -28.41 18.61 33.56
CA ALA A 407 -27.61 18.62 34.78
C ALA A 407 -27.90 19.87 35.65
N LEU A 408 -28.02 21.06 35.04
CA LEU A 408 -28.43 22.29 35.73
C LEU A 408 -29.82 22.16 36.36
N ASP A 409 -30.79 21.64 35.61
CA ASP A 409 -32.18 21.51 36.05
C ASP A 409 -32.32 20.49 37.20
N SER A 410 -31.45 19.48 37.25
CA SER A 410 -31.41 18.50 38.34
C SER A 410 -30.89 19.08 39.67
N GLY A 411 -30.12 20.17 39.61
CA GLY A 411 -29.46 20.77 40.78
C GLY A 411 -28.30 19.95 41.35
N SER A 412 -27.75 19.00 40.59
CA SER A 412 -26.61 18.15 41.00
C SER A 412 -25.27 18.88 41.00
N LEU A 413 -25.14 19.94 40.19
CA LEU A 413 -23.87 20.63 39.96
C LEU A 413 -23.40 21.47 41.14
N THR A 414 -22.08 21.53 41.34
CA THR A 414 -21.47 22.53 42.22
C THR A 414 -21.72 23.95 41.69
N ALA A 415 -21.63 24.98 42.56
CA ALA A 415 -21.85 26.35 42.11
C ALA A 415 -20.87 26.81 41.01
N ALA A 416 -19.63 26.30 41.04
CA ALA A 416 -18.63 26.57 40.01
C ALA A 416 -18.98 25.86 38.69
N ALA A 417 -19.29 24.56 38.76
CA ALA A 417 -19.70 23.76 37.60
C ALA A 417 -20.98 24.29 36.96
N ALA A 418 -21.98 24.69 37.75
CA ALA A 418 -23.21 25.27 37.25
C ALA A 418 -22.96 26.59 36.49
N SER A 419 -22.05 27.44 36.97
CA SER A 419 -21.68 28.67 36.27
C SER A 419 -20.99 28.38 34.93
N GLU A 420 -20.12 27.38 34.89
CA GLU A 420 -19.41 26.99 33.66
C GLU A 420 -20.35 26.30 32.66
N ALA A 421 -21.23 25.41 33.14
CA ALA A 421 -22.26 24.77 32.34
C ALA A 421 -23.18 25.80 31.67
N GLN A 422 -23.65 26.82 32.41
CA GLN A 422 -24.45 27.90 31.82
C GLN A 422 -23.66 28.67 30.76
N SER A 423 -22.37 28.95 31.00
CA SER A 423 -21.53 29.63 30.00
C SER A 423 -21.34 28.79 28.74
N LEU A 424 -21.21 27.47 28.87
CA LEU A 424 -21.12 26.54 27.74
C LEU A 424 -22.44 26.47 26.97
N ILE A 425 -23.59 26.44 27.66
CA ILE A 425 -24.91 26.49 27.02
C ILE A 425 -25.07 27.77 26.18
N ASP A 426 -24.69 28.91 26.75
CA ASP A 426 -24.74 30.20 26.05
C ASP A 426 -23.83 30.20 24.82
N GLU A 427 -22.63 29.61 24.93
CA GLU A 427 -21.71 29.44 23.81
C GLU A 427 -22.25 28.48 22.74
N ALA A 428 -22.79 27.33 23.14
CA ALA A 428 -23.36 26.34 22.25
C ALA A 428 -24.44 26.95 21.35
N ASN A 429 -25.33 27.77 21.93
CA ASN A 429 -26.40 28.44 21.18
C ASN A 429 -25.87 29.32 20.04
N VAL A 430 -24.79 30.07 20.27
CA VAL A 430 -24.20 30.97 19.26
C VAL A 430 -23.22 30.27 18.31
N LEU A 431 -22.80 29.04 18.61
CA LEU A 431 -22.04 28.18 17.70
C LEU A 431 -22.96 27.39 16.77
N ILE A 432 -24.10 26.89 17.26
CA ILE A 432 -25.07 26.13 16.46
C ILE A 432 -25.67 27.00 15.34
N ASP A 433 -25.89 28.28 15.56
CA ASP A 433 -26.43 29.21 14.54
C ASP A 433 -25.35 29.99 13.78
N ASP A 434 -24.07 29.68 14.01
CA ASP A 434 -22.89 30.36 13.44
C ASP A 434 -22.78 31.87 13.76
N SER A 435 -23.62 32.42 14.65
CA SER A 435 -23.65 33.86 14.94
C SER A 435 -22.35 34.37 15.57
N LYS A 436 -21.69 33.56 16.40
CA LYS A 436 -20.37 33.90 16.98
C LYS A 436 -19.29 33.95 15.91
N VAL A 437 -19.30 32.99 14.98
CA VAL A 437 -18.34 32.94 13.85
C VAL A 437 -18.54 34.14 12.94
N ASP A 438 -19.78 34.43 12.55
CA ASP A 438 -20.13 35.57 11.71
C ASP A 438 -19.73 36.91 12.35
N ALA A 439 -19.98 37.08 13.65
CA ALA A 439 -19.59 38.28 14.38
C ALA A 439 -18.07 38.49 14.41
N LEU A 440 -17.28 37.43 14.65
CA LEU A 440 -15.82 37.50 14.65
C LEU A 440 -15.27 37.76 13.24
N ALA A 441 -15.79 37.08 12.23
CA ALA A 441 -15.41 37.30 10.83
C ALA A 441 -15.70 38.74 10.37
N LYS A 442 -16.86 39.31 10.73
CA LYS A 442 -17.20 40.70 10.42
C LYS A 442 -16.33 41.70 11.17
N ALA A 443 -15.96 41.40 12.41
CA ALA A 443 -15.07 42.25 13.20
C ALA A 443 -13.66 42.32 12.59
N GLU A 444 -13.11 41.18 12.14
CA GLU A 444 -11.75 41.12 11.59
C GLU A 444 -11.69 41.55 10.11
N LEU A 445 -12.58 41.00 9.27
CA LEU A 445 -12.52 41.18 7.81
C LEU A 445 -13.31 42.43 7.34
N GLY A 446 -14.17 42.96 8.20
CA GLY A 446 -15.09 44.06 7.93
C GLY A 446 -16.47 43.62 7.42
N ASN A 447 -17.51 44.42 7.72
CA ASN A 447 -18.94 44.11 7.46
C ASN A 447 -19.33 43.80 6.00
N PHE A 448 -18.49 44.15 5.03
CA PHE A 448 -18.75 43.92 3.60
C PHE A 448 -17.81 42.88 3.00
N ALA A 449 -17.02 42.18 3.83
CA ALA A 449 -16.21 41.08 3.37
C ALA A 449 -17.12 39.93 2.90
N ALA A 450 -16.91 39.47 1.66
CA ALA A 450 -17.48 38.21 1.22
C ALA A 450 -16.64 37.08 1.81
N PHE A 451 -17.26 36.28 2.66
CA PHE A 451 -16.76 34.99 3.15
C PHE A 451 -17.90 33.97 3.10
N GLU A 452 -17.54 32.69 3.20
CA GLU A 452 -18.46 31.56 3.27
C GLU A 452 -18.17 30.78 4.56
N LEU A 453 -19.22 30.27 5.19
CA LEU A 453 -19.05 29.32 6.30
C LEU A 453 -18.54 27.96 5.78
N PRO A 454 -17.93 27.11 6.62
CA PRO A 454 -17.33 25.85 6.16
C PRO A 454 -18.27 24.95 5.36
N ASN A 455 -19.52 24.83 5.80
CA ASN A 455 -20.59 24.09 5.12
C ASN A 455 -21.01 24.70 3.76
N GLU A 456 -20.72 25.98 3.54
CA GLU A 456 -21.09 26.76 2.35
C GLU A 456 -19.91 26.99 1.39
N LEU A 457 -18.68 26.63 1.78
CA LEU A 457 -17.49 26.86 0.96
C LEU A 457 -17.69 26.32 -0.45
N ALA A 458 -17.54 27.14 -1.48
CA ALA A 458 -17.58 26.66 -2.85
C ALA A 458 -16.39 25.71 -3.13
N SER A 459 -16.51 24.83 -4.13
CA SER A 459 -15.40 23.93 -4.53
C SER A 459 -14.15 24.68 -5.01
N THR A 460 -14.28 25.95 -5.39
CA THR A 460 -13.14 26.81 -5.75
C THR A 460 -13.42 28.25 -5.36
N ALA A 461 -12.43 28.94 -4.79
CA ALA A 461 -12.55 30.36 -4.48
C ALA A 461 -12.51 31.22 -5.76
N THR A 462 -13.27 32.31 -5.79
CA THR A 462 -13.30 33.22 -6.96
C THR A 462 -12.13 34.21 -7.02
N SER A 463 -11.36 34.33 -5.94
CA SER A 463 -10.18 35.21 -5.86
C SER A 463 -9.32 34.83 -4.65
N GLN A 464 -8.03 35.23 -4.67
CA GLN A 464 -7.12 35.05 -3.53
C GLN A 464 -7.68 35.68 -2.25
N LYS A 465 -8.21 36.91 -2.33
CA LYS A 465 -8.80 37.60 -1.18
C LYS A 465 -9.96 36.80 -0.57
N ARG A 466 -10.81 36.18 -1.40
CA ARG A 466 -11.89 35.31 -0.92
C ARG A 466 -11.34 34.06 -0.25
N LEU A 467 -10.30 33.45 -0.83
CA LEU A 467 -9.64 32.29 -0.24
C LEU A 467 -9.03 32.62 1.14
N ASP A 468 -8.39 33.78 1.27
CA ASP A 468 -7.79 34.24 2.54
C ASP A 468 -8.88 34.55 3.59
N ASN A 469 -9.99 35.18 3.19
CA ASN A 469 -11.14 35.38 4.07
C ASN A 469 -11.73 34.06 4.56
N ASN A 470 -11.91 33.09 3.66
CA ASN A 470 -12.42 31.76 3.99
C ASN A 470 -11.46 30.99 4.90
N ARG A 471 -10.14 31.22 4.77
CA ARG A 471 -9.13 30.67 5.71
C ARG A 471 -9.39 31.16 7.12
N PHE A 472 -9.56 32.47 7.28
CA PHE A 472 -9.81 33.09 8.59
C PHE A 472 -11.05 32.49 9.25
N VAL A 473 -12.14 32.31 8.49
CA VAL A 473 -13.37 31.67 9.00
C VAL A 473 -13.11 30.23 9.42
N ALA A 474 -12.41 29.43 8.61
CA ALA A 474 -12.08 28.05 8.94
C ALA A 474 -11.20 27.94 10.20
N ASP A 475 -10.20 28.81 10.33
CA ASP A 475 -9.34 28.87 11.52
C ASP A 475 -10.13 29.30 12.77
N THR A 476 -11.03 30.28 12.64
CA THR A 476 -11.91 30.74 13.74
C THR A 476 -12.83 29.63 14.22
N VAL A 477 -13.47 28.91 13.28
CA VAL A 477 -14.34 27.77 13.61
C VAL A 477 -13.56 26.68 14.33
N SER A 478 -12.36 26.34 13.83
CA SER A 478 -11.49 25.36 14.47
C SER A 478 -11.15 25.77 15.90
N GLU A 479 -10.72 27.02 16.13
CA GLU A 479 -10.40 27.53 17.47
C GLU A 479 -11.60 27.50 18.42
N LEU A 480 -12.79 27.91 17.96
CA LEU A 480 -14.01 27.90 18.78
C LEU A 480 -14.45 26.49 19.14
N PHE A 481 -14.42 25.55 18.19
CA PHE A 481 -14.83 24.17 18.44
C PHE A 481 -13.86 23.47 19.40
N HIS A 482 -12.55 23.70 19.25
CA HIS A 482 -11.56 23.19 20.19
C HIS A 482 -11.73 23.78 21.59
N SER A 483 -11.91 25.10 21.68
CA SER A 483 -12.15 25.76 22.97
C SER A 483 -13.45 25.25 23.64
N PHE A 484 -14.48 24.93 22.86
CA PHE A 484 -15.71 24.36 23.39
C PHE A 484 -15.48 22.94 23.92
N GLY A 485 -14.82 22.08 23.13
CA GLY A 485 -14.45 20.71 23.53
C GLY A 485 -13.61 20.67 24.80
N ASP A 486 -12.53 21.46 24.87
CA ASP A 486 -11.66 21.57 26.05
C ASP A 486 -12.43 21.98 27.31
N ARG A 487 -13.36 22.94 27.18
CA ARG A 487 -14.19 23.41 28.29
C ARG A 487 -15.25 22.39 28.70
N THR A 488 -15.82 21.64 27.76
CA THR A 488 -16.71 20.50 28.08
C THR A 488 -15.97 19.45 28.91
N LEU A 489 -14.74 19.09 28.52
CA LEU A 489 -13.93 18.14 29.28
C LEU A 489 -13.62 18.62 30.70
N ALA A 490 -13.56 19.94 30.93
CA ALA A 490 -13.32 20.49 32.26
C ALA A 490 -14.52 20.37 33.22
N VAL A 491 -15.73 20.10 32.73
CA VAL A 491 -16.95 19.92 33.53
C VAL A 491 -17.53 18.52 33.43
N VAL A 492 -16.90 17.60 32.70
CA VAL A 492 -17.48 16.30 32.36
C VAL A 492 -17.83 15.46 33.59
N ASP A 493 -16.95 15.42 34.59
CA ASP A 493 -17.16 14.63 35.81
C ASP A 493 -18.30 15.23 36.68
N ASP A 494 -18.36 16.57 36.78
CA ASP A 494 -19.47 17.26 37.47
C ASP A 494 -20.83 17.00 36.79
N VAL A 495 -20.85 17.03 35.45
CA VAL A 495 -22.08 16.88 34.65
C VAL A 495 -22.59 15.45 34.66
N SER A 496 -21.70 14.46 34.53
CA SER A 496 -22.07 13.05 34.62
C SER A 496 -22.33 12.62 36.07
N GLY A 497 -21.79 13.33 37.06
CA GLY A 497 -21.92 13.01 38.47
C GLY A 497 -21.05 11.84 38.92
N THR A 498 -20.04 11.48 38.13
CA THR A 498 -18.99 10.52 38.51
C THR A 498 -17.86 11.22 39.28
N ASP A 499 -17.12 10.46 40.09
CA ASP A 499 -15.90 10.94 40.76
C ASP A 499 -14.61 10.63 39.97
N GLY A 500 -14.75 10.01 38.79
CA GLY A 500 -13.65 9.71 37.87
C GLY A 500 -12.96 8.36 38.12
N ASP A 501 -13.34 7.62 39.16
CA ASP A 501 -12.87 6.27 39.50
C ASP A 501 -13.95 5.21 39.21
N GLY A 502 -14.78 5.45 38.18
CA GLY A 502 -15.84 4.54 37.76
C GLY A 502 -15.33 3.12 37.48
N ASP A 503 -16.19 2.13 37.73
CA ASP A 503 -15.89 0.72 37.52
C ASP A 503 -15.94 0.40 36.01
N ASP A 504 -14.84 0.71 35.31
CA ASP A 504 -14.69 0.55 33.86
C ASP A 504 -15.00 -0.88 33.40
N ASP A 505 -14.73 -1.88 34.24
CA ASP A 505 -14.98 -3.29 33.94
C ASP A 505 -16.50 -3.57 33.76
N PHE A 506 -17.37 -2.97 34.58
CA PHE A 506 -18.82 -3.09 34.38
C PHE A 506 -19.32 -2.35 33.14
N MET A 507 -18.67 -1.24 32.75
CA MET A 507 -19.00 -0.53 31.51
C MET A 507 -18.65 -1.37 30.28
N GLU A 508 -17.44 -1.95 30.24
CA GLU A 508 -17.01 -2.84 29.17
C GLU A 508 -17.88 -4.10 29.09
N ALA A 509 -18.23 -4.68 30.24
CA ALA A 509 -19.17 -5.79 30.33
C ALA A 509 -20.56 -5.41 29.80
N PHE A 510 -21.06 -4.21 30.12
CA PHE A 510 -22.34 -3.72 29.64
C PHE A 510 -22.34 -3.50 28.13
N VAL A 511 -21.30 -2.86 27.58
CA VAL A 511 -21.13 -2.68 26.13
C VAL A 511 -21.14 -4.04 25.44
N THR A 512 -20.38 -5.01 25.95
CA THR A 512 -20.33 -6.37 25.41
C THR A 512 -21.71 -7.06 25.47
N TRP A 513 -22.41 -6.93 26.60
CA TRP A 513 -23.78 -7.44 26.74
C TRP A 513 -24.71 -6.82 25.70
N ARG A 514 -24.67 -5.50 25.50
CA ARG A 514 -25.52 -4.80 24.54
C ARG A 514 -25.25 -5.25 23.10
N LYS A 515 -23.98 -5.42 22.73
CA LYS A 515 -23.60 -5.95 21.40
C LYS A 515 -24.09 -7.39 21.18
N SER A 516 -24.18 -8.19 22.23
CA SER A 516 -24.73 -9.56 22.13
C SER A 516 -26.24 -9.60 21.88
N LEU A 517 -26.96 -8.53 22.28
CA LEU A 517 -28.42 -8.45 22.15
C LEU A 517 -28.87 -7.73 20.87
N ASP A 518 -28.07 -6.80 20.37
CA ASP A 518 -28.41 -5.97 19.23
C ASP A 518 -27.23 -5.86 18.26
N SER A 519 -27.33 -6.59 17.14
CA SER A 519 -26.31 -6.53 16.10
C SER A 519 -26.21 -5.16 15.44
N GLY A 520 -27.23 -4.29 15.57
CA GLY A 520 -27.21 -2.92 15.07
C GLY A 520 -26.19 -2.02 15.77
N VAL A 521 -25.83 -2.31 17.03
CA VAL A 521 -24.81 -1.56 17.78
C VAL A 521 -23.48 -2.31 17.91
N SER A 522 -23.34 -3.48 17.27
CA SER A 522 -22.11 -4.29 17.31
C SER A 522 -20.88 -3.53 16.79
N LEU A 523 -21.09 -2.74 15.73
CA LEU A 523 -20.07 -1.91 15.09
C LEU A 523 -19.79 -0.60 15.84
N HIS A 524 -20.70 -0.16 16.70
CA HIS A 524 -20.55 1.10 17.42
C HIS A 524 -19.37 1.00 18.40
N ARG A 525 -18.57 2.05 18.39
CA ARG A 525 -17.43 2.31 19.26
C ARG A 525 -17.65 3.52 20.14
N THR A 526 -18.66 4.34 19.86
CA THR A 526 -19.05 5.46 20.73
C THR A 526 -19.97 5.01 21.85
N HIS A 527 -19.86 5.66 23.00
CA HIS A 527 -20.66 5.42 24.18
C HIS A 527 -22.09 5.98 24.06
N ARG A 528 -22.35 6.87 23.10
CA ARG A 528 -23.68 7.45 22.84
C ARG A 528 -24.78 6.40 22.73
N ALA A 529 -24.61 5.43 21.82
CA ALA A 529 -25.63 4.42 21.56
C ALA A 529 -25.87 3.52 22.78
N PHE A 530 -24.83 3.30 23.60
CA PHE A 530 -24.92 2.52 24.83
C PHE A 530 -25.56 3.32 25.97
N ALA A 531 -25.30 4.63 26.07
CA ALA A 531 -25.97 5.53 27.00
C ALA A 531 -27.48 5.64 26.69
N GLU A 532 -27.85 5.85 25.42
CA GLU A 532 -29.25 5.87 24.98
C GLU A 532 -29.95 4.51 25.21
N ALA A 533 -29.23 3.39 25.05
CA ALA A 533 -29.76 2.08 25.37
C ALA A 533 -29.96 1.90 26.88
N PHE A 534 -29.01 2.35 27.70
CA PHE A 534 -29.09 2.31 29.15
C PHE A 534 -30.30 3.09 29.67
N GLU A 535 -30.53 4.31 29.18
CA GLU A 535 -31.68 5.14 29.56
C GLU A 535 -33.03 4.43 29.32
N ARG A 536 -33.17 3.74 28.18
CA ARG A 536 -34.39 2.97 27.86
C ARG A 536 -34.58 1.77 28.79
N LEU A 537 -33.50 1.09 29.15
CA LEU A 537 -33.53 -0.07 30.05
C LEU A 537 -33.83 0.34 31.49
N ASP A 538 -33.47 1.57 31.87
CA ASP A 538 -33.71 2.09 33.21
C ASP A 538 -35.22 2.17 33.56
N GLU A 539 -36.10 2.18 32.56
CA GLU A 539 -37.55 2.10 32.73
C GLU A 539 -38.00 0.77 33.38
N ASP A 540 -37.27 -0.34 33.17
CA ASP A 540 -37.48 -1.65 33.80
C ASP A 540 -36.20 -2.15 34.51
N ARG A 541 -35.54 -1.22 35.22
CA ARG A 541 -34.23 -1.42 35.85
C ARG A 541 -34.08 -2.75 36.57
N SER A 542 -35.06 -3.15 37.39
CA SER A 542 -34.95 -4.38 38.19
C SER A 542 -34.87 -5.64 37.34
N ALA A 543 -35.59 -5.70 36.21
CA ALA A 543 -35.52 -6.84 35.30
C ALA A 543 -34.20 -6.82 34.51
N GLU A 544 -33.79 -5.65 34.02
CA GLU A 544 -32.59 -5.54 33.18
C GLU A 544 -31.30 -5.72 33.98
N LEU A 545 -31.26 -5.29 35.24
CA LEU A 545 -30.15 -5.58 36.15
C LEU A 545 -29.99 -7.10 36.36
N ALA A 546 -31.10 -7.84 36.46
CA ALA A 546 -31.07 -9.29 36.58
C ALA A 546 -30.59 -9.96 35.29
N ASN A 547 -31.07 -9.51 34.12
CA ASN A 547 -30.60 -10.01 32.82
C ASN A 547 -29.09 -9.77 32.63
N PHE A 548 -28.59 -8.60 33.05
CA PHE A 548 -27.18 -8.28 32.97
C PHE A 548 -26.33 -9.13 33.93
N ALA A 549 -26.81 -9.35 35.15
CA ALA A 549 -26.17 -10.26 36.11
C ALA A 549 -26.06 -11.70 35.57
N ASP A 550 -27.12 -12.19 34.93
CA ASP A 550 -27.14 -13.52 34.32
C ASP A 550 -26.13 -13.62 33.15
N PHE A 551 -25.98 -12.55 32.37
CA PHE A 551 -24.98 -12.48 31.29
C PHE A 551 -23.55 -12.56 31.84
N ILE A 552 -23.20 -11.75 32.85
CA ILE A 552 -21.87 -11.76 33.48
C ILE A 552 -21.56 -13.16 34.03
N ALA A 553 -22.51 -13.76 34.75
CA ALA A 553 -22.34 -15.10 35.32
C ALA A 553 -22.14 -16.18 34.24
N ALA A 554 -22.81 -16.05 33.09
CA ALA A 554 -22.63 -16.96 31.97
C ALA A 554 -21.23 -16.84 31.33
N ARG A 555 -20.74 -15.62 31.09
CA ARG A 555 -19.39 -15.39 30.53
C ARG A 555 -18.29 -15.89 31.47
N ALA A 556 -18.39 -15.60 32.76
CA ALA A 556 -17.45 -16.13 33.76
C ALA A 556 -17.47 -17.68 33.81
N ALA A 557 -18.64 -18.31 33.65
CA ALA A 557 -18.75 -19.77 33.61
C ALA A 557 -18.13 -20.41 32.35
N ASP A 558 -18.07 -19.65 31.26
CA ASP A 558 -17.42 -20.04 30.01
C ASP A 558 -15.88 -19.83 30.04
N GLY A 559 -15.34 -19.27 31.13
CA GLY A 559 -13.92 -18.99 31.31
C GLY A 559 -13.43 -17.77 30.53
N ASP A 560 -14.29 -16.75 30.44
CA ASP A 560 -13.90 -15.45 29.89
C ASP A 560 -13.24 -14.60 30.98
N ASP A 561 -11.91 -14.48 30.90
CA ASP A 561 -11.03 -13.79 31.86
C ASP A 561 -11.53 -12.37 32.20
N ASP A 562 -12.13 -11.65 31.23
CA ASP A 562 -12.66 -10.29 31.41
C ASP A 562 -13.87 -10.23 32.36
N PHE A 563 -14.50 -11.39 32.66
CA PHE A 563 -15.70 -11.48 33.50
C PHE A 563 -15.48 -12.29 34.78
N GLU A 564 -14.36 -13.00 34.94
CA GLU A 564 -14.13 -13.88 36.10
C GLU A 564 -14.10 -13.14 37.44
N ASP A 565 -13.58 -11.91 37.43
CA ASP A 565 -13.46 -11.06 38.62
C ASP A 565 -14.70 -10.19 38.86
N LEU A 566 -15.67 -10.17 37.92
CA LEU A 566 -16.88 -9.37 38.03
C LEU A 566 -17.92 -10.04 38.95
N GLY A 567 -18.29 -9.32 40.01
CA GLY A 567 -19.43 -9.70 40.87
C GLY A 567 -20.78 -9.46 40.19
N ALA A 568 -21.86 -9.94 40.82
CA ALA A 568 -23.21 -9.60 40.37
C ALA A 568 -23.44 -8.07 40.50
N PRO A 569 -23.90 -7.39 39.44
CA PRO A 569 -24.12 -5.95 39.47
C PRO A 569 -25.19 -5.60 40.50
N THR A 570 -24.94 -4.56 41.28
CA THR A 570 -25.87 -4.03 42.29
C THR A 570 -26.58 -2.77 41.76
N GLU A 571 -27.63 -2.33 42.45
CA GLU A 571 -28.29 -1.05 42.13
C GLU A 571 -27.32 0.14 42.12
N ALA A 572 -26.35 0.15 43.04
CA ALA A 572 -25.34 1.20 43.09
C ALA A 572 -24.40 1.14 41.88
N ILE A 573 -24.00 -0.07 41.46
CA ILE A 573 -23.21 -0.29 40.24
C ILE A 573 -24.00 0.14 39.01
N TRP A 574 -25.30 -0.15 38.94
CA TRP A 574 -26.14 0.27 37.82
C TRP A 574 -26.23 1.80 37.69
N VAL A 575 -26.43 2.50 38.81
CA VAL A 575 -26.44 3.97 38.82
C VAL A 575 -25.09 4.53 38.38
N GLU A 576 -23.98 3.95 38.86
CA GLU A 576 -22.64 4.42 38.47
C GLU A 576 -22.32 4.11 37.00
N LEU A 577 -22.73 2.95 36.49
CA LEU A 577 -22.63 2.58 35.09
C LEU A 577 -23.29 3.62 34.17
N GLY A 578 -24.50 4.08 34.51
CA GLY A 578 -25.18 5.14 33.76
C GLY A 578 -24.38 6.44 33.71
N ARG A 579 -23.78 6.83 34.85
CA ARG A 579 -22.93 8.03 34.92
C ARG A 579 -21.66 7.88 34.10
N GLN A 580 -21.01 6.73 34.16
CA GLN A 580 -19.81 6.45 33.39
C GLN A 580 -20.08 6.46 31.88
N LEU A 581 -21.21 5.87 31.43
CA LEU A 581 -21.63 5.92 30.02
C LEU A 581 -21.84 7.37 29.54
N HIS A 582 -22.51 8.21 30.33
CA HIS A 582 -22.67 9.63 29.99
C HIS A 582 -21.36 10.40 30.00
N ARG A 583 -20.46 10.10 30.93
CA ARG A 583 -19.13 10.69 31.00
C ARG A 583 -18.34 10.39 29.73
N GLU A 584 -18.27 9.13 29.33
CA GLU A 584 -17.54 8.72 28.12
C GLU A 584 -18.20 9.29 26.84
N ASP A 585 -19.53 9.32 26.77
CA ASP A 585 -20.26 9.98 25.67
C ASP A 585 -19.87 11.46 25.54
N LEU A 586 -19.82 12.21 26.64
CA LEU A 586 -19.41 13.61 26.66
C LEU A 586 -17.94 13.80 26.24
N GLN A 587 -17.04 12.91 26.69
CA GLN A 587 -15.64 12.96 26.28
C GLN A 587 -15.46 12.72 24.79
N GLU A 588 -16.16 11.74 24.23
CA GLU A 588 -16.15 11.45 22.81
C GLU A 588 -16.81 12.56 22.00
N ALA A 589 -17.91 13.14 22.49
CA ALA A 589 -18.56 14.30 21.91
C ALA A 589 -17.59 15.48 21.78
N ALA A 590 -16.84 15.80 22.84
CA ALA A 590 -15.84 16.86 22.82
C ALA A 590 -14.78 16.64 21.73
N ARG A 591 -14.27 15.41 21.61
CA ARG A 591 -13.29 15.03 20.56
C ARG A 591 -13.90 15.08 19.16
N GLN A 592 -15.15 14.67 18.99
CA GLN A 592 -15.88 14.78 17.72
C GLN A 592 -16.05 16.23 17.29
N ILE A 593 -16.29 17.15 18.24
CA ILE A 593 -16.41 18.59 18.00
C ILE A 593 -15.06 19.18 17.61
N GLU A 594 -13.99 18.86 18.33
CA GLU A 594 -12.61 19.25 17.96
C GLU A 594 -12.29 18.82 16.52
N ALA A 595 -12.53 17.55 16.19
CA ALA A 595 -12.32 16.99 14.86
C ALA A 595 -13.18 17.68 13.79
N ALA A 596 -14.42 18.06 14.11
CA ALA A 596 -15.27 18.84 13.21
C ALA A 596 -14.71 20.26 12.99
N GLY A 597 -14.10 20.85 14.02
CA GLY A 597 -13.35 22.11 13.91
C GLY A 597 -12.15 21.98 12.96
N SER A 598 -11.38 20.90 13.05
CA SER A 598 -10.31 20.60 12.09
C SER A 598 -10.83 20.31 10.69
N MET A 599 -12.04 19.75 10.56
CA MET A 599 -12.69 19.55 9.26
C MET A 599 -13.01 20.87 8.55
N ALA A 600 -13.25 21.97 9.28
CA ALA A 600 -13.39 23.29 8.67
C ALA A 600 -12.10 23.74 7.95
N ARG A 601 -10.93 23.49 8.57
CA ARG A 601 -9.62 23.75 7.95
C ARG A 601 -9.38 22.86 6.73
N ALA A 602 -9.77 21.59 6.80
CA ALA A 602 -9.69 20.67 5.67
C ALA A 602 -10.56 21.10 4.47
N LEU A 603 -11.78 21.57 4.72
CA LEU A 603 -12.66 22.12 3.68
C LEU A 603 -12.05 23.35 3.00
N TRP A 604 -11.46 24.26 3.78
CA TRP A 604 -10.72 25.39 3.24
C TRP A 604 -9.49 24.93 2.42
N PHE A 605 -8.74 23.96 2.92
CA PHE A 605 -7.56 23.43 2.21
C PHE A 605 -7.94 22.83 0.86
N ASP A 606 -9.07 22.12 0.78
CA ASP A 606 -9.57 21.60 -0.51
C ASP A 606 -9.93 22.72 -1.48
N GLN A 607 -10.55 23.81 -1.00
CA GLN A 607 -10.81 25.00 -1.80
C GLN A 607 -9.50 25.66 -2.28
N ALA A 608 -8.48 25.73 -1.42
CA ALA A 608 -7.16 26.27 -1.75
C ALA A 608 -6.44 25.42 -2.80
N ARG A 609 -6.49 24.10 -2.68
CA ARG A 609 -5.97 23.14 -3.65
C ARG A 609 -6.60 23.38 -5.02
N ALA A 610 -7.93 23.44 -5.09
CA ALA A 610 -8.64 23.68 -6.35
C ALA A 610 -8.31 25.06 -6.95
N PHE A 611 -8.10 26.08 -6.11
CA PHE A 611 -7.73 27.42 -6.55
C PHE A 611 -6.31 27.49 -7.14
N HIS A 612 -5.32 26.90 -6.47
CA HIS A 612 -3.92 26.96 -6.90
C HIS A 612 -3.55 25.89 -7.95
N VAL A 613 -4.23 24.75 -7.92
CA VAL A 613 -3.98 23.60 -8.80
C VAL A 613 -5.30 23.12 -9.42
N PRO A 614 -5.92 23.90 -10.31
CA PRO A 614 -7.25 23.58 -10.86
C PRO A 614 -7.29 22.29 -11.69
N ALA A 615 -6.13 21.81 -12.16
CA ALA A 615 -6.01 20.51 -12.84
C ALA A 615 -6.01 19.32 -11.88
N SER A 616 -5.86 19.53 -10.56
CA SER A 616 -5.88 18.43 -9.59
C SER A 616 -7.31 17.94 -9.37
N SER A 617 -7.53 16.64 -9.59
CA SER A 617 -8.82 15.99 -9.34
C SER A 617 -8.72 15.07 -8.12
N ARG A 618 -9.74 15.12 -7.24
CA ARG A 618 -9.81 14.33 -6.01
C ARG A 618 -10.38 12.91 -6.11
N PRO A 619 -11.33 12.58 -7.01
CA PRO A 619 -12.27 11.49 -6.73
C PRO A 619 -11.65 10.09 -6.63
N PHE A 620 -10.38 9.91 -7.03
CA PHE A 620 -9.68 8.63 -6.99
C PHE A 620 -8.20 8.77 -6.57
N GLY A 621 -7.85 9.86 -5.89
CA GLY A 621 -6.46 10.15 -5.52
C GLY A 621 -6.11 9.58 -4.14
N ASN A 622 -5.26 8.54 -4.10
CA ASN A 622 -4.62 8.12 -2.85
C ASN A 622 -3.66 9.23 -2.40
N PHE A 623 -3.83 9.74 -1.19
CA PHE A 623 -2.90 10.74 -0.63
C PHE A 623 -1.71 10.07 0.04
N MET A 624 -1.96 8.94 0.70
CA MET A 624 -0.93 8.13 1.32
C MET A 624 -1.14 6.68 0.94
N ILE A 625 -0.11 6.08 0.35
CA ILE A 625 -0.03 4.65 0.10
C ILE A 625 1.15 4.17 0.91
N ASP A 626 0.90 3.28 1.87
CA ASP A 626 1.95 2.50 2.47
C ASP A 626 2.04 1.15 1.76
N THR A 627 3.26 0.71 1.47
CA THR A 627 3.53 -0.51 0.74
C THR A 627 4.64 -1.28 1.43
N MET A 628 4.36 -2.55 1.66
CA MET A 628 5.37 -3.57 1.90
C MET A 628 5.43 -4.45 0.64
N ASP A 629 6.56 -4.37 -0.08
CA ASP A 629 6.84 -5.17 -1.29
C ASP A 629 7.61 -6.46 -0.93
#